data_AF-A0A968CQA8-F1
#
_entry.id   AF-A0A968CQA8-F1
#
_cell.length_a   1.000
_cell.length_b   1.000
_cell.length_c   1.000
_cell.angle_alpha   90.00
_cell.angle_beta   90.00
_cell.angle_gamma   90.00
#
_symmetry.space_group_name_H-M   'P 1'
#
loop_
_entity.id
_entity.type
_entity.pdbx_description
1 polymer ?
#
loop_
_entity_poly.entity_id
_entity_poly.type
_entity_poly.pdbx_seq_one_letter_code
_entity_poly.pdbx_strand_id
1 'polypeptide(L)'
;GNLRGIEDCEDLDAKLVRYPMARGLLSFKEGLVWAVAWALLALIGAYLLNPICVLIFVGGCILETVYCLMWNISPSRTLLSGVVKAAGPIAAVFAVDPNPSVSYLIVLFFLIFFWEIGGQNVPNDWIDIEEDVRFGARTVPIRLGIEEANVIIFGSIILTVILSGILLILSPITFELPFIIAFAFVGFYFLLMPTIKLYQSEESSHALILFNKASYYPLALLAVVVIKLII
;
A
#
# COMPACT_ATOMS: atom_id res chain seq x y z
N GLY A 1 15.83 25.27 6.71
CA GLY A 1 15.42 24.43 5.57
C GLY A 1 13.94 24.62 5.41
N ASN A 2 13.51 25.25 4.31
CA ASN A 2 12.09 25.43 4.03
C ASN A 2 11.54 24.07 3.57
N LEU A 3 10.93 23.34 4.51
CA LEU A 3 10.02 22.24 4.18
C LEU A 3 8.84 22.84 3.40
N ARG A 4 8.40 22.17 2.33
CA ARG A 4 7.28 22.61 1.46
C ARG A 4 6.05 23.02 2.30
N GLY A 5 5.35 24.06 1.85
CA GLY A 5 4.14 24.56 2.51
C GLY A 5 3.00 23.55 2.45
N ILE A 6 1.97 23.75 3.28
CA ILE A 6 0.74 22.91 3.26
C ILE A 6 0.02 23.02 1.88
N GLU A 7 0.27 24.09 1.13
CA GLU A 7 -0.36 24.38 -0.16
C GLU A 7 0.36 23.76 -1.38
N ASP A 8 1.56 23.18 -1.21
CA ASP A 8 2.41 22.78 -2.34
C ASP A 8 2.23 21.31 -2.79
N CYS A 9 1.38 20.51 -2.15
CA CYS A 9 1.23 19.07 -2.44
C CYS A 9 -0.24 18.61 -2.34
N GLU A 10 -0.79 18.07 -3.44
CA GLU A 10 -2.18 17.55 -3.51
C GLU A 10 -2.30 16.04 -3.20
N ASP A 11 -1.25 15.39 -2.67
CA ASP A 11 -1.37 13.99 -2.22
C ASP A 11 -2.25 13.86 -0.97
N LEU A 12 -2.85 12.68 -0.80
CA LEU A 12 -3.70 12.36 0.35
C LEU A 12 -3.01 12.59 1.70
N ASP A 13 -1.70 12.38 1.78
CA ASP A 13 -0.91 12.51 3.01
C ASP A 13 -0.69 13.97 3.41
N ALA A 14 -0.82 14.92 2.48
CA ALA A 14 -0.77 16.36 2.74
C ALA A 14 -2.08 16.93 3.30
N LYS A 15 -3.17 16.15 3.37
CA LYS A 15 -4.44 16.59 4.00
C LYS A 15 -4.33 16.78 5.52
N LEU A 16 -3.33 16.17 6.15
CA LEU A 16 -2.95 16.38 7.54
C LEU A 16 -1.59 17.06 7.63
N VAL A 17 -1.15 17.37 8.85
CA VAL A 17 0.15 17.99 9.06
C VAL A 17 1.29 17.02 8.72
N ARG A 18 1.99 17.26 7.60
CA ARG A 18 3.21 16.52 7.22
C ARG A 18 4.36 16.78 8.22
N TYR A 19 5.10 15.70 8.52
CA TYR A 19 6.31 15.69 9.35
C TYR A 19 6.16 16.45 10.69
N PRO A 20 5.17 16.12 11.54
CA PRO A 20 4.87 16.88 12.75
C PRO A 20 6.06 16.99 13.72
N MET A 21 6.89 15.94 13.82
CA MET A 21 8.12 15.96 14.61
C MET A 21 9.20 16.87 13.99
N ALA A 22 9.38 16.84 12.67
CA ALA A 22 10.37 17.68 11.98
C ALA A 22 9.97 19.18 12.00
N ARG A 23 8.66 19.46 12.06
CA ARG A 23 8.11 20.82 12.23
C ARG A 23 8.07 21.29 13.68
N GLY A 24 8.50 20.47 14.64
CA GLY A 24 8.53 20.82 16.06
C GLY A 24 7.15 20.88 16.74
N LEU A 25 6.10 20.35 16.09
CA LEU A 25 4.75 20.28 16.64
C LEU A 25 4.56 19.11 17.62
N LEU A 26 5.45 18.11 17.53
CA LEU A 26 5.48 16.94 18.40
C LEU A 26 6.93 16.64 18.79
N SER A 27 7.20 16.47 20.07
CA SER A 27 8.52 16.01 20.52
C SER A 27 8.71 14.53 20.20
N PHE A 28 9.98 14.09 20.10
CA PHE A 28 10.29 12.67 19.90
C PHE A 28 9.68 11.77 20.98
N LYS A 29 9.65 12.25 22.24
CA LYS A 29 9.07 11.48 23.36
C LYS A 29 7.57 11.29 23.18
N GLU A 30 6.84 12.33 22.78
CA GLU A 30 5.40 12.23 22.54
C GLU A 30 5.11 11.30 21.36
N GLY A 31 5.88 11.40 20.27
CA GLY A 31 5.78 10.48 19.13
C GLY A 31 6.05 9.02 19.51
N LEU A 32 7.07 8.78 20.34
CA LEU A 32 7.41 7.45 20.82
C LEU A 32 6.32 6.87 21.72
N VAL A 33 5.82 7.65 22.69
CA VAL A 33 4.72 7.22 23.58
C VAL A 33 3.47 6.90 22.77
N TRP A 34 3.13 7.74 21.79
CA TRP A 34 2.01 7.51 20.89
C TRP A 34 2.15 6.19 20.13
N ALA A 35 3.30 5.96 19.47
CA ALA A 35 3.54 4.75 18.71
C ALA A 35 3.50 3.48 19.60
N VAL A 36 4.13 3.53 20.78
CA VAL A 36 4.14 2.40 21.74
C VAL A 36 2.73 2.11 22.26
N ALA A 37 1.94 3.14 22.59
CA ALA A 37 0.57 2.97 23.07
C ALA A 37 -0.32 2.27 22.02
N TRP A 38 -0.27 2.70 20.76
CA TRP A 38 -1.00 2.05 19.68
C TRP A 38 -0.50 0.64 19.38
N ALA A 39 0.82 0.42 19.45
CA ALA A 39 1.39 -0.91 19.26
C ALA A 39 0.93 -1.88 20.36
N LEU A 40 0.89 -1.46 21.63
CA LEU A 40 0.37 -2.28 22.73
C LEU A 40 -1.12 -2.58 22.56
N LEU A 41 -1.93 -1.59 22.20
CA LEU A 41 -3.35 -1.80 21.95
C LEU A 41 -3.58 -2.79 20.79
N ALA A 42 -2.85 -2.62 19.68
CA ALA A 42 -2.90 -3.53 18.54
C ALA A 42 -2.45 -4.95 18.92
N LEU A 43 -1.40 -5.09 19.74
CA LEU A 43 -0.90 -6.37 20.22
C LEU A 43 -1.93 -7.09 21.11
N ILE A 44 -2.59 -6.36 22.01
CA ILE A 44 -3.69 -6.89 22.83
C ILE A 44 -4.83 -7.35 21.93
N GLY A 45 -5.26 -6.52 20.97
CA GLY A 45 -6.30 -6.87 20.01
C GLY A 45 -5.94 -8.13 19.20
N ALA A 46 -4.72 -8.21 18.68
CA ALA A 46 -4.22 -9.36 17.95
C ALA A 46 -4.24 -10.63 18.80
N TYR A 47 -3.78 -10.55 20.06
CA TYR A 47 -3.79 -11.69 20.99
C TYR A 47 -5.21 -12.18 21.28
N LEU A 48 -6.16 -11.26 21.47
CA LEU A 48 -7.56 -11.59 21.73
C LEU A 48 -8.27 -12.20 20.51
N LEU A 49 -7.86 -11.84 19.29
CA LEU A 49 -8.44 -12.38 18.04
C LEU A 49 -7.86 -13.76 17.70
N ASN A 50 -6.54 -13.84 17.55
CA ASN A 50 -5.84 -15.07 17.19
C ASN A 50 -4.34 -14.92 17.53
N PRO A 51 -3.70 -15.84 18.29
CA PRO A 51 -2.26 -15.77 18.58
C PRO A 51 -1.36 -15.68 17.34
N ILE A 52 -1.78 -16.20 16.18
CA ILE A 52 -1.05 -16.04 14.92
C ILE A 52 -0.96 -14.57 14.50
N CYS A 53 -2.00 -13.77 14.76
CA CYS A 53 -2.00 -12.34 14.47
C CYS A 53 -0.93 -11.59 15.27
N VAL A 54 -0.58 -12.06 16.47
CA VAL A 54 0.55 -11.50 17.25
C VAL A 54 1.87 -11.70 16.51
N LEU A 55 2.10 -12.90 15.95
CA LEU A 55 3.31 -13.19 15.17
C LEU A 55 3.37 -12.33 13.91
N ILE A 56 2.25 -12.19 13.20
CA ILE A 56 2.15 -11.34 12.01
C ILE A 56 2.43 -9.87 12.37
N PHE A 57 1.85 -9.38 13.46
CA PHE A 57 2.05 -8.00 13.92
C PHE A 57 3.52 -7.73 14.29
N VAL A 58 4.12 -8.57 15.13
CA VAL A 58 5.52 -8.42 15.53
C VAL A 58 6.46 -8.53 14.33
N GLY A 59 6.23 -9.52 13.46
CA GLY A 59 6.97 -9.66 12.21
C GLY A 59 6.84 -8.44 11.30
N GLY A 60 5.63 -7.89 11.16
CA GLY A 60 5.35 -6.66 10.44
C GLY A 60 6.12 -5.46 11.01
N CYS A 61 6.13 -5.27 12.34
CA CYS A 61 6.90 -4.20 12.98
C CYS A 61 8.41 -4.32 12.74
N ILE A 62 8.95 -5.55 12.80
CA ILE A 62 10.37 -5.81 12.51
C ILE A 62 10.68 -5.46 11.06
N LEU A 63 9.86 -5.95 10.11
CA LEU A 63 10.05 -5.68 8.69
C LEU A 63 9.88 -4.20 8.34
N GLU A 64 8.93 -3.50 8.95
CA GLU A 64 8.75 -2.05 8.81
C GLU A 64 9.98 -1.30 9.32
N THR A 65 10.53 -1.71 10.46
CA THR A 65 11.78 -1.13 10.98
C THR A 65 12.93 -1.31 9.98
N VAL A 66 13.07 -2.50 9.40
CA VAL A 66 14.09 -2.78 8.37
C VAL A 66 13.83 -1.94 7.12
N TYR A 67 12.58 -1.82 6.67
CA TYR A 67 12.17 -0.96 5.55
C TYR A 67 12.61 0.50 5.78
N CYS A 68 12.31 1.06 6.96
CA CYS A 68 12.73 2.42 7.32
C CYS A 68 14.25 2.56 7.33
N LEU A 69 14.99 1.59 7.86
CA LEU A 69 16.46 1.63 7.90
C LEU A 69 17.11 1.50 6.51
N MET A 70 16.43 0.89 5.54
CA MET A 70 16.94 0.69 4.18
C MET A 70 16.80 1.89 3.24
N TRP A 71 16.21 3.01 3.70
CA TRP A 71 15.84 4.15 2.88
C TRP A 71 16.97 4.71 1.98
N ASN A 72 18.23 4.70 2.44
CA ASN A 72 19.40 5.16 1.68
C ASN A 72 20.38 4.02 1.31
N ILE A 73 19.99 2.76 1.50
CA ILE A 73 20.85 1.60 1.27
C ILE A 73 20.59 1.00 -0.12
N SER A 74 19.31 0.70 -0.42
CA SER A 74 18.92 -0.07 -1.60
C SER A 74 17.48 0.22 -2.05
N PRO A 75 17.20 0.24 -3.37
CA PRO A 75 15.83 0.36 -3.89
C PRO A 75 14.97 -0.87 -3.58
N SER A 76 15.59 -1.98 -3.14
CA SER A 76 14.89 -3.19 -2.71
C SER A 76 14.02 -3.00 -1.45
N ARG A 77 14.10 -1.86 -0.77
CA ARG A 77 13.13 -1.48 0.28
C ARG A 77 11.68 -1.58 -0.22
N THR A 78 11.45 -1.31 -1.50
CA THR A 78 10.16 -1.44 -2.18
C THR A 78 9.54 -2.83 -1.99
N LEU A 79 10.36 -3.88 -2.04
CA LEU A 79 9.90 -5.25 -1.81
C LEU A 79 9.45 -5.46 -0.36
N LEU A 80 10.20 -4.91 0.61
CA LEU A 80 9.80 -4.96 2.01
C LEU A 80 8.49 -4.22 2.26
N SER A 81 8.27 -3.06 1.62
CA SER A 81 6.99 -2.34 1.72
C SER A 81 5.84 -3.23 1.31
N GLY A 82 5.97 -3.96 0.18
CA GLY A 82 4.97 -4.93 -0.27
C GLY A 82 4.67 -6.01 0.77
N VAL A 83 5.71 -6.59 1.39
CA VAL A 83 5.53 -7.62 2.44
C VAL A 83 4.82 -7.03 3.67
N VAL A 84 5.25 -5.85 4.12
CA VAL A 84 4.66 -5.21 5.29
C VAL A 84 3.20 -4.87 5.06
N LYS A 85 2.86 -4.31 3.88
CA LYS A 85 1.48 -3.93 3.58
C LYS A 85 0.55 -5.16 3.44
N ALA A 86 1.08 -6.29 2.99
CA ALA A 86 0.33 -7.54 2.94
C ALA A 86 0.04 -8.14 4.33
N ALA A 87 0.82 -7.81 5.37
CA ALA A 87 0.65 -8.36 6.71
C ALA A 87 -0.74 -8.06 7.31
N GLY A 88 -1.25 -6.84 7.11
CA GLY A 88 -2.56 -6.42 7.64
C GLY A 88 -3.72 -7.26 7.12
N PRO A 89 -3.93 -7.36 5.80
CA PRO A 89 -4.97 -8.21 5.22
C PRO A 89 -4.84 -9.69 5.60
N ILE A 90 -3.62 -10.23 5.67
CA ILE A 90 -3.38 -11.61 6.09
C ILE A 90 -3.78 -11.82 7.56
N ALA A 91 -3.42 -10.89 8.45
CA ALA A 91 -3.86 -10.92 9.86
C ALA A 91 -5.40 -10.81 9.97
N ALA A 92 -6.03 -10.00 9.14
CA ALA A 92 -7.49 -9.88 9.11
C ALA A 92 -8.18 -11.19 8.73
N VAL A 93 -7.61 -11.97 7.80
CA VAL A 93 -8.11 -13.31 7.47
C VAL A 93 -8.00 -14.24 8.69
N PHE A 94 -6.81 -14.32 9.32
CA PHE A 94 -6.61 -15.16 10.51
C PHE A 94 -7.43 -14.74 11.73
N ALA A 95 -7.82 -13.47 11.82
CA ALA A 95 -8.69 -12.98 12.88
C ALA A 95 -10.13 -13.53 12.77
N VAL A 96 -10.56 -13.94 11.58
CA VAL A 96 -11.92 -14.43 11.33
C VAL A 96 -11.95 -15.94 11.07
N ASP A 97 -10.92 -16.47 10.41
CA ASP A 97 -10.77 -17.89 10.10
C ASP A 97 -9.43 -18.41 10.66
N PRO A 98 -9.44 -19.28 11.70
CA PRO A 98 -8.23 -19.86 12.26
C PRO A 98 -7.49 -20.83 11.32
N ASN A 99 -8.14 -21.37 10.28
CA ASN A 99 -7.56 -22.32 9.35
C ASN A 99 -7.87 -21.95 7.88
N PRO A 100 -7.41 -20.78 7.43
CA PRO A 100 -7.75 -20.27 6.11
C PRO A 100 -7.07 -21.07 5.00
N SER A 101 -7.68 -21.05 3.81
CA SER A 101 -7.09 -21.65 2.63
C SER A 101 -5.72 -21.05 2.31
N VAL A 102 -4.70 -21.90 2.21
CA VAL A 102 -3.33 -21.49 1.87
C VAL A 102 -3.27 -20.82 0.49
N SER A 103 -4.04 -21.31 -0.49
CA SER A 103 -4.07 -20.70 -1.82
C SER A 103 -4.68 -19.30 -1.79
N TYR A 104 -5.73 -19.10 -1.00
CA TYR A 104 -6.33 -17.78 -0.80
C TYR A 104 -5.33 -16.80 -0.17
N LEU A 105 -4.62 -17.22 0.88
CA LEU A 105 -3.59 -16.40 1.52
C LEU A 105 -2.45 -16.02 0.57
N ILE A 106 -1.98 -16.96 -0.25
CA ILE A 106 -0.91 -16.69 -1.23
C ILE A 106 -1.36 -15.66 -2.25
N VAL A 107 -2.57 -15.81 -2.81
CA VAL A 107 -3.10 -14.86 -3.80
C VAL A 107 -3.35 -13.50 -3.18
N LEU A 108 -3.93 -13.44 -1.98
CA LEU A 108 -4.14 -12.19 -1.25
C LEU A 108 -2.81 -11.48 -0.94
N PHE A 109 -1.80 -12.23 -0.48
CA PHE A 109 -0.47 -11.71 -0.23
C PHE A 109 0.11 -11.05 -1.47
N PHE A 110 0.16 -11.78 -2.59
CA PHE A 110 0.74 -11.24 -3.83
C PHE A 110 -0.09 -10.11 -4.42
N LEU A 111 -1.43 -10.15 -4.29
CA LEU A 111 -2.29 -9.04 -4.72
C LEU A 111 -1.90 -7.75 -4.01
N ILE A 112 -1.83 -7.78 -2.68
CA ILE A 112 -1.51 -6.58 -1.88
C ILE A 112 -0.05 -6.17 -2.07
N PHE A 113 0.85 -7.14 -2.20
CA PHE A 113 2.26 -6.91 -2.48
C PHE A 113 2.47 -6.12 -3.78
N PHE A 114 1.85 -6.56 -4.89
CA PHE A 114 1.98 -5.86 -6.17
C PHE A 114 1.19 -4.55 -6.20
N TRP A 115 0.04 -4.47 -5.52
CA TRP A 115 -0.70 -3.22 -5.38
C TRP A 115 0.13 -2.17 -4.65
N GLU A 116 0.80 -2.55 -3.56
CA GLU A 116 1.67 -1.66 -2.79
C GLU A 116 2.83 -1.17 -3.64
N ILE A 117 3.50 -2.05 -4.39
CA ILE A 117 4.64 -1.68 -5.22
C ILE A 117 4.22 -0.72 -6.34
N GLY A 118 3.24 -1.12 -7.16
CA GLY A 118 2.88 -0.39 -8.38
C GLY A 118 1.88 0.75 -8.15
N GLY A 119 1.07 0.67 -7.11
CA GLY A 119 0.03 1.65 -6.82
C GLY A 119 0.43 2.69 -5.79
N GLN A 120 1.39 2.40 -4.91
CA GLN A 120 1.71 3.27 -3.77
C GLN A 120 3.20 3.61 -3.70
N ASN A 121 4.06 2.62 -3.45
CA ASN A 121 5.46 2.83 -3.10
C ASN A 121 6.28 3.46 -4.23
N VAL A 122 6.32 2.84 -5.41
CA VAL A 122 7.10 3.38 -6.55
C VAL A 122 6.51 4.68 -7.09
N PRO A 123 5.17 4.84 -7.23
CA PRO A 123 4.59 6.14 -7.57
C PRO A 123 4.94 7.25 -6.56
N ASN A 124 4.92 6.96 -5.25
CA ASN A 124 5.29 7.95 -4.24
C ASN A 124 6.76 8.35 -4.34
N ASP A 125 7.66 7.37 -4.45
CA ASP A 125 9.09 7.61 -4.67
C ASP A 125 9.36 8.41 -5.97
N TRP A 126 8.47 8.36 -6.97
CA TRP A 126 8.58 9.17 -8.18
C TRP A 126 8.15 10.61 -7.91
N ILE A 127 7.03 10.82 -7.22
CA ILE A 127 6.54 12.15 -6.84
C ILE A 127 7.60 12.92 -6.06
N ASP A 128 8.29 12.23 -5.14
CA ASP A 128 9.25 12.80 -4.21
C ASP A 128 10.71 12.79 -4.75
N ILE A 129 10.93 12.49 -6.04
CA ILE A 129 12.28 12.28 -6.59
C ILE A 129 13.27 13.42 -6.30
N GLU A 130 12.84 14.68 -6.40
CA GLU A 130 13.70 15.83 -6.14
C GLU A 130 14.13 15.92 -4.66
N GLU A 131 13.22 15.59 -3.75
CA GLU A 131 13.43 15.60 -2.31
C GLU A 131 14.33 14.43 -1.89
N ASP A 132 14.04 13.25 -2.41
CA ASP A 132 14.80 12.03 -2.18
C ASP A 132 16.25 12.15 -2.66
N VAL A 133 16.48 12.78 -3.81
CA VAL A 133 17.84 13.09 -4.29
C VAL A 133 18.59 14.00 -3.31
N ARG A 134 17.92 15.03 -2.77
CA ARG A 134 18.54 15.95 -1.80
C ARG A 134 18.91 15.26 -0.49
N PHE A 135 18.11 14.30 -0.05
CA PHE A 135 18.38 13.53 1.17
C PHE A 135 19.29 12.30 0.95
N GLY A 136 19.64 11.99 -0.31
CA GLY A 136 20.50 10.85 -0.64
C GLY A 136 19.79 9.50 -0.52
N ALA A 137 18.46 9.48 -0.66
CA ALA A 137 17.68 8.26 -0.69
C ALA A 137 18.02 7.42 -1.93
N ARG A 138 17.78 6.10 -1.85
CA ARG A 138 18.07 5.15 -2.93
C ARG A 138 16.79 4.44 -3.36
N THR A 139 15.84 5.20 -3.91
CA THR A 139 14.56 4.68 -4.40
C THR A 139 14.65 4.11 -5.80
N VAL A 140 13.59 3.40 -6.24
CA VAL A 140 13.51 2.78 -7.57
C VAL A 140 13.70 3.82 -8.70
N PRO A 141 12.97 4.96 -8.72
CA PRO A 141 13.13 5.98 -9.77
C PRO A 141 14.54 6.58 -9.82
N ILE A 142 15.20 6.73 -8.66
CA ILE A 142 16.56 7.27 -8.56
C ILE A 142 17.61 6.28 -9.08
N ARG A 143 17.46 5.00 -8.73
CA ARG A 143 18.51 3.98 -8.98
C ARG A 143 18.37 3.28 -10.32
N LEU A 144 17.14 3.09 -10.79
CA LEU A 144 16.85 2.38 -12.04
C LEU A 144 16.40 3.34 -13.16
N GLY A 145 16.03 4.58 -12.81
CA GLY A 145 15.50 5.55 -13.76
C GLY A 145 13.98 5.50 -13.85
N ILE A 146 13.42 6.53 -14.49
CA ILE A 146 11.98 6.71 -14.64
C ILE A 146 11.35 5.63 -15.54
N GLU A 147 12.01 5.29 -16.65
CA GLU A 147 11.53 4.28 -17.60
C GLU A 147 11.33 2.91 -16.91
N GLU A 148 12.34 2.44 -16.18
CA GLU A 148 12.28 1.17 -15.44
C GLU A 148 11.28 1.22 -14.28
N ALA A 149 11.17 2.36 -13.58
CA ALA A 149 10.14 2.56 -12.56
C ALA A 149 8.73 2.42 -13.15
N ASN A 150 8.52 2.94 -14.36
CA ASN A 150 7.25 2.86 -15.08
C ASN A 150 6.91 1.42 -15.49
N VAL A 151 7.90 0.66 -15.96
CA VAL A 151 7.74 -0.78 -16.26
C VAL A 151 7.37 -1.57 -14.99
N ILE A 152 8.04 -1.30 -13.86
CA ILE A 152 7.75 -1.93 -12.57
C ILE A 152 6.32 -1.60 -12.11
N ILE A 153 5.91 -0.32 -12.20
CA ILE A 153 4.56 0.12 -11.87
C ILE A 153 3.55 -0.62 -12.74
N PHE A 154 3.73 -0.58 -14.07
CA PHE A 154 2.80 -1.17 -15.01
C PHE A 154 2.65 -2.68 -14.79
N GLY A 155 3.78 -3.41 -14.70
CA GLY A 155 3.78 -4.84 -14.45
C GLY A 155 3.10 -5.21 -13.14
N SER A 156 3.39 -4.47 -12.06
CA SER A 156 2.78 -4.72 -10.74
C SER A 156 1.28 -4.47 -10.74
N ILE A 157 0.80 -3.43 -11.42
CA ILE A 157 -0.64 -3.15 -11.53
C ILE A 157 -1.38 -4.20 -12.37
N ILE A 158 -0.78 -4.69 -13.46
CA ILE A 158 -1.35 -5.79 -14.25
C ILE A 158 -1.47 -7.06 -13.38
N LEU A 159 -0.42 -7.40 -12.64
CA LEU A 159 -0.45 -8.55 -11.72
C LEU A 159 -1.51 -8.36 -10.63
N THR A 160 -1.66 -7.16 -10.08
CA THR A 160 -2.70 -6.83 -9.10
C THR A 160 -4.09 -7.11 -9.65
N VAL A 161 -4.39 -6.66 -10.87
CA VAL A 161 -5.71 -6.84 -11.49
C VAL A 161 -5.99 -8.33 -11.78
N ILE A 162 -4.99 -9.07 -12.29
CA ILE A 162 -5.11 -10.51 -12.53
C ILE A 162 -5.38 -11.26 -11.22
N LEU A 163 -4.58 -10.99 -10.18
CA LEU A 163 -4.72 -11.63 -8.87
C LEU A 163 -6.03 -11.25 -8.19
N SER A 164 -6.54 -10.03 -8.38
CA SER A 164 -7.88 -9.65 -7.93
C SER A 164 -8.97 -10.49 -8.60
N GLY A 165 -8.85 -10.80 -9.88
CA GLY A 165 -9.75 -11.71 -10.58
C GLY A 165 -9.67 -13.15 -10.05
N ILE A 166 -8.45 -13.65 -9.79
CA ILE A 166 -8.24 -14.98 -9.19
C ILE A 166 -8.83 -15.04 -7.78
N LEU A 167 -8.68 -13.98 -6.98
CA LEU A 167 -9.21 -13.91 -5.63
C LEU A 167 -10.75 -14.03 -5.60
N LEU A 168 -11.45 -13.52 -6.62
CA LEU A 168 -12.91 -13.72 -6.77
C LEU A 168 -13.27 -15.19 -6.96
N ILE A 169 -12.43 -15.95 -7.66
CA ILE A 169 -12.65 -17.40 -7.88
C ILE A 169 -12.40 -18.19 -6.60
N LEU A 170 -11.39 -17.80 -5.83
CA LEU A 170 -11.04 -18.43 -4.56
C LEU A 170 -11.93 -18.00 -3.40
N SER A 171 -12.71 -16.93 -3.58
CA SER A 171 -13.60 -16.38 -2.57
C SER A 171 -14.65 -17.42 -2.13
N PRO A 172 -14.94 -17.53 -0.82
CA PRO A 172 -16.07 -18.33 -0.34
C PRO A 172 -17.43 -17.74 -0.73
N ILE A 173 -17.47 -16.46 -1.13
CA ILE A 173 -18.67 -15.76 -1.61
C ILE A 173 -18.79 -15.93 -3.12
N THR A 174 -19.97 -16.34 -3.59
CA THR A 174 -20.31 -16.36 -5.02
C THR A 174 -20.72 -14.97 -5.50
N PHE A 175 -20.08 -14.49 -6.56
CA PHE A 175 -20.38 -13.20 -7.17
C PHE A 175 -21.15 -13.39 -8.47
N GLU A 176 -22.33 -12.77 -8.59
CA GLU A 176 -23.06 -12.74 -9.86
C GLU A 176 -22.40 -11.78 -10.87
N LEU A 177 -22.77 -11.91 -12.14
CA LEU A 177 -22.22 -11.12 -13.25
C LEU A 177 -22.17 -9.60 -12.99
N PRO A 178 -23.20 -8.94 -12.40
CA PRO A 178 -23.12 -7.51 -12.10
C PRO A 178 -21.97 -7.14 -11.16
N PHE A 179 -21.70 -7.96 -10.16
CA PHE A 179 -20.60 -7.73 -9.21
C PHE A 179 -19.25 -8.01 -9.85
N ILE A 180 -19.13 -9.06 -10.67
CA ILE A 180 -17.90 -9.31 -11.44
C ILE A 180 -17.57 -8.13 -12.34
N ILE A 181 -18.57 -7.56 -13.02
CA ILE A 181 -18.41 -6.34 -13.83
C ILE A 181 -17.99 -5.16 -12.96
N ALA A 182 -18.58 -4.99 -11.77
CA ALA A 182 -18.20 -3.92 -10.84
C ALA A 182 -16.74 -4.06 -10.38
N PHE A 183 -16.28 -5.26 -10.04
CA PHE A 183 -14.87 -5.54 -9.71
C PHE A 183 -13.94 -5.18 -10.86
N ALA A 184 -14.27 -5.61 -12.09
CA ALA A 184 -13.49 -5.30 -13.28
C ALA A 184 -13.44 -3.78 -13.53
N PHE A 185 -14.56 -3.09 -13.37
CA PHE A 185 -14.64 -1.63 -13.52
C PHE A 185 -13.79 -0.90 -12.46
N VAL A 186 -13.85 -1.32 -11.20
CA VAL A 186 -13.04 -0.74 -10.12
C VAL A 186 -11.54 -0.92 -10.40
N GLY A 187 -11.10 -2.12 -10.79
CA GLY A 187 -9.71 -2.37 -11.19
C GLY A 187 -9.29 -1.54 -12.39
N PHE A 188 -10.15 -1.40 -13.40
CA PHE A 188 -9.87 -0.59 -14.57
C PHE A 188 -9.75 0.91 -14.24
N TYR A 189 -10.72 1.46 -13.52
CA TYR A 189 -10.81 2.90 -13.28
C TYR A 189 -9.78 3.42 -12.26
N PHE A 190 -9.55 2.67 -11.18
CA PHE A 190 -8.63 3.10 -10.12
C PHE A 190 -7.18 2.69 -10.37
N LEU A 191 -6.92 1.62 -11.13
CA LEU A 191 -5.57 1.11 -11.35
C LEU A 191 -5.15 1.22 -12.82
N LEU A 192 -5.77 0.47 -13.74
CA LEU A 192 -5.26 0.37 -15.12
C LEU A 192 -5.26 1.69 -15.88
N MET A 193 -6.35 2.45 -15.84
CA MET A 193 -6.47 3.72 -16.56
C MET A 193 -5.41 4.75 -16.13
N PRO A 194 -5.21 5.06 -14.83
CA PRO A 194 -4.16 5.99 -14.44
C PRO A 194 -2.75 5.44 -14.74
N THR A 195 -2.53 4.13 -14.62
CA THR A 195 -1.25 3.51 -14.97
C THR A 195 -0.93 3.63 -16.47
N ILE A 196 -1.90 3.44 -17.36
CA ILE A 196 -1.70 3.62 -18.82
C ILE A 196 -1.34 5.07 -19.14
N LYS A 197 -1.99 6.05 -18.50
CA LYS A 197 -1.68 7.47 -18.69
C LYS A 197 -0.28 7.82 -18.19
N LEU A 198 0.12 7.30 -17.04
CA LEU A 198 1.49 7.45 -16.54
C LEU A 198 2.51 6.80 -17.49
N TYR A 199 2.20 5.61 -18.02
CA TYR A 199 3.06 4.91 -18.97
C TYR A 199 3.31 5.70 -20.26
N GLN A 200 2.32 6.48 -20.71
CA GLN A 200 2.41 7.27 -21.94
C GLN A 200 3.06 8.64 -21.77
N SER A 201 2.95 9.25 -20.59
CA SER A 201 3.36 10.65 -20.35
C SER A 201 4.67 10.79 -19.60
N GLU A 202 5.02 9.83 -18.73
CA GLU A 202 6.17 9.90 -17.81
C GLU A 202 6.20 11.17 -16.93
N GLU A 203 5.05 11.79 -16.71
CA GLU A 203 4.95 12.98 -15.87
C GLU A 203 4.68 12.61 -14.40
N SER A 204 5.38 13.28 -13.48
CA SER A 204 5.19 13.11 -12.03
C SER A 204 3.74 13.39 -11.59
N SER A 205 3.03 14.30 -12.28
CA SER A 205 1.60 14.57 -12.07
C SER A 205 0.73 13.31 -12.22
N HIS A 206 1.05 12.44 -13.18
CA HIS A 206 0.32 11.20 -13.42
C HIS A 206 0.68 10.12 -12.39
N ALA A 207 1.89 10.14 -11.83
CA ALA A 207 2.27 9.28 -10.71
C ALA A 207 1.46 9.63 -9.46
N LEU A 208 1.25 10.93 -9.19
CA LEU A 208 0.36 11.41 -8.13
C LEU A 208 -1.10 11.00 -8.33
N ILE A 209 -1.62 11.12 -9.56
CA ILE A 209 -2.98 10.66 -9.88
C ILE A 209 -3.12 9.16 -9.64
N LEU A 210 -2.14 8.36 -10.07
CA LEU A 210 -2.11 6.92 -9.82
C LEU A 210 -2.09 6.62 -8.32
N PHE A 211 -1.19 7.24 -7.55
CA PHE A 211 -1.10 7.08 -6.10
C PHE A 211 -2.44 7.35 -5.41
N ASN A 212 -3.06 8.49 -5.72
CA ASN A 212 -4.34 8.88 -5.12
C ASN A 212 -5.46 7.91 -5.50
N LYS A 213 -5.54 7.48 -6.77
CA LYS A 213 -6.57 6.52 -7.20
C LYS A 213 -6.35 5.13 -6.64
N ALA A 214 -5.13 4.64 -6.62
CA ALA A 214 -4.78 3.34 -6.04
C ALA A 214 -5.10 3.28 -4.54
N SER A 215 -4.99 4.40 -3.81
CA SER A 215 -5.39 4.50 -2.39
C SER A 215 -6.88 4.21 -2.16
N TYR A 216 -7.74 4.59 -3.13
CA TYR A 216 -9.18 4.35 -3.04
C TYR A 216 -9.60 2.95 -3.52
N TYR A 217 -8.72 2.21 -4.20
CA TYR A 217 -9.05 0.90 -4.76
C TYR A 217 -9.51 -0.12 -3.70
N PRO A 218 -8.80 -0.34 -2.57
CA PRO A 218 -9.26 -1.29 -1.54
C PRO A 218 -10.63 -0.91 -0.95
N LEU A 219 -10.88 0.38 -0.73
CA LEU A 219 -12.17 0.86 -0.21
C LEU A 219 -13.30 0.65 -1.22
N ALA A 220 -13.03 0.89 -2.52
CA ALA A 220 -14.00 0.63 -3.57
C ALA A 220 -14.35 -0.86 -3.68
N LEU A 221 -13.36 -1.76 -3.57
CA LEU A 221 -13.62 -3.19 -3.51
C LEU A 221 -14.46 -3.58 -2.28
N LEU A 222 -14.11 -3.04 -1.10
CA LEU A 222 -14.87 -3.28 0.12
C LEU A 222 -16.34 -2.86 -0.05
N ALA A 223 -16.60 -1.70 -0.67
CA ALA A 223 -17.97 -1.25 -0.93
C ALA A 223 -18.73 -2.23 -1.82
N VAL A 224 -18.11 -2.75 -2.89
CA VAL A 224 -18.73 -3.76 -3.77
C VAL A 224 -19.07 -5.03 -2.99
N VAL A 225 -18.15 -5.53 -2.14
CA VAL A 225 -18.37 -6.72 -1.32
C VAL A 225 -19.48 -6.49 -0.29
N VAL A 226 -19.48 -5.36 0.42
CA VAL A 226 -20.50 -5.04 1.42
C VAL A 226 -21.88 -4.94 0.78
N ILE A 227 -22.00 -4.30 -0.39
CA ILE A 227 -23.26 -4.26 -1.13
C ILE A 227 -23.70 -5.69 -1.48
N LYS A 228 -22.80 -6.54 -1.97
CA LYS A 228 -23.08 -7.95 -2.29
C LYS A 228 -23.56 -8.76 -1.08
N LEU A 229 -23.08 -8.44 0.12
CA LEU A 229 -23.49 -9.13 1.34
C LEU A 229 -24.87 -8.69 1.85
N ILE A 230 -25.33 -7.50 1.46
CA ILE A 230 -26.62 -6.93 1.90
C ILE A 230 -27.76 -7.32 0.95
N ILE A 231 -27.47 -7.51 -0.35
CA ILE A 231 -28.47 -7.83 -1.39
C ILE A 231 -28.35 -9.25 -1.93
#